data_AF-A0AAD8E9G4-F1
#
_entry.id   AF-A0AAD8E9G4-F1
#
_cell.length_a   1.000
_cell.length_b   1.000
_cell.length_c   1.000
_cell.angle_alpha   90.00
_cell.angle_beta   90.00
_cell.angle_gamma   90.00
#
_symmetry.space_group_name_H-M   'P 1'
#
loop_
_entity.id
_entity.type
_entity.pdbx_description
1 polymer ?
#
loop_
_entity_poly.entity_id
_entity_poly.type
_entity_poly.pdbx_seq_one_letter_code
_entity_poly.pdbx_strand_id
1 'polypeptide(L)' 'TGLRRILRDVTVNSQVSIVKMAGIRVQALYDFNGEPGTAELSIAAGEVLTVTRQDVGEGWWEGINQAGQTGLFPAAYVE' A
#
# COMPACT_ATOMS: atom_id res chain seq x y z
N THR A 1 -6.00 31.91 -40.24
CA THR A 1 -6.35 30.46 -40.19
C THR A 1 -5.23 29.77 -39.44
N GLY A 2 -5.17 29.75 -38.12
CA GLY A 2 -6.10 29.05 -37.25
C GLY A 2 -5.76 27.56 -37.26
N LEU A 3 -4.88 27.10 -36.35
CA LEU A 3 -5.10 25.93 -35.47
C LEU A 3 -3.83 25.52 -34.70
N ARG A 4 -4.07 25.27 -33.42
CA ARG A 4 -3.17 24.92 -32.32
C ARG A 4 -2.55 23.53 -32.49
N ARG A 5 -1.34 23.33 -31.97
CA ARG A 5 -0.91 22.06 -31.34
C ARG A 5 0.30 22.32 -30.44
N ILE A 6 0.06 22.91 -29.28
CA ILE A 6 0.06 22.20 -27.98
C ILE A 6 1.41 21.54 -27.72
N LEU A 7 2.18 22.26 -26.91
CA LEU A 7 3.23 21.78 -26.03
C LEU A 7 2.75 20.47 -25.38
N ARG A 8 3.47 19.37 -25.59
CA ARG A 8 3.40 18.23 -24.67
C ARG A 8 4.75 18.15 -24.02
N ASP A 9 4.83 18.80 -22.88
CA ASP A 9 5.90 18.74 -21.90
C ASP A 9 6.48 17.33 -21.82
N VAL A 10 7.71 17.18 -22.30
CA VAL A 10 8.62 16.14 -21.85
C VAL A 10 9.06 16.56 -20.45
N THR A 11 8.17 16.39 -19.48
CA THR A 11 8.56 16.32 -18.08
C THR A 11 8.35 14.86 -17.69
N VAL A 12 9.42 14.08 -17.78
CA VAL A 12 9.51 12.82 -17.03
C VAL A 12 9.25 13.21 -15.58
N ASN A 13 8.10 12.77 -15.09
CA ASN A 13 7.57 13.15 -13.80
C ASN A 13 8.32 12.37 -12.72
N SER A 14 9.60 12.72 -12.51
CA SER A 14 10.50 12.16 -11.49
C SER A 14 10.00 12.41 -10.06
N GLN A 15 8.91 13.17 -9.91
CA GLN A 15 8.23 13.39 -8.64
C GLN A 15 7.17 12.32 -8.32
N VAL A 16 6.71 11.51 -9.28
CA VAL A 16 5.66 10.49 -9.04
C VAL A 16 6.14 9.36 -8.12
N SER A 17 7.46 9.18 -7.98
CA SER A 17 8.03 8.12 -7.13
C SER A 17 8.18 8.50 -5.66
N ILE A 18 8.28 9.80 -5.33
CA ILE A 18 8.51 10.24 -3.94
C ILE A 18 7.19 10.50 -3.19
N VAL A 19 6.15 10.97 -3.88
CA VAL A 19 4.81 11.18 -3.27
C VAL A 19 3.98 9.91 -3.18
N LYS A 20 4.24 8.90 -4.03
CA LYS A 20 3.53 7.61 -3.96
C LYS A 20 4.05 6.68 -2.85
N MET A 21 5.21 6.98 -2.28
CA MET A 21 5.85 6.26 -1.16
C MET A 21 5.42 6.76 0.22
N ALA A 22 4.66 7.85 0.31
CA ALA A 22 3.89 8.17 1.51
C ALA A 22 2.67 7.24 1.56
N GLY A 23 2.93 5.93 1.65
CA GLY A 23 1.89 4.92 1.75
C GLY A 23 1.00 5.19 2.95
N ILE A 24 -0.28 4.85 2.82
CA ILE A 24 -1.25 4.95 3.92
C ILE A 24 -0.68 4.14 5.08
N ARG A 25 -0.55 4.76 6.25
CA ARG A 25 -0.14 4.08 7.48
C ARG A 25 -1.37 3.73 8.27
N VAL A 26 -1.43 2.50 8.73
CA VAL A 26 -2.55 1.97 9.50
C VAL A 26 -2.02 1.28 10.75
N GLN A 27 -2.82 1.27 11.80
CA GLN A 27 -2.52 0.55 13.03
C GLN A 27 -3.38 -0.71 13.11
N ALA A 28 -2.75 -1.84 13.41
CA ALA A 28 -3.47 -3.08 13.67
C ALA A 28 -4.30 -2.97 14.96
N LEU A 29 -5.58 -3.26 14.86
CA LEU A 29 -6.52 -3.31 15.98
C LEU A 29 -6.49 -4.66 16.71
N TYR A 30 -6.15 -5.72 15.98
CA TYR A 30 -6.17 -7.10 16.46
C TYR A 30 -4.94 -7.85 15.96
N ASP A 31 -4.58 -8.91 16.67
CA ASP A 31 -3.64 -9.89 16.17
C ASP A 31 -4.25 -10.64 14.98
N PHE A 32 -3.46 -10.85 13.94
CA PHE A 32 -3.79 -11.76 12.85
C PHE A 32 -2.57 -12.63 12.58
N ASN A 33 -2.75 -13.95 12.62
CA ASN A 33 -1.69 -14.91 12.42
C ASN A 33 -1.84 -15.53 11.02
N GLY A 34 -1.07 -15.02 10.07
CA GLY A 34 -1.08 -15.52 8.70
C GLY A 34 -0.60 -16.97 8.61
N GLU A 35 -1.11 -17.70 7.62
CA GLU A 35 -0.73 -19.08 7.37
C GLU A 35 0.72 -19.17 6.83
N PRO A 36 1.63 -19.94 7.49
CA PRO A 36 3.00 -20.08 7.03
C PRO A 36 3.10 -20.63 5.59
N GLY A 37 3.95 -20.01 4.77
CA GLY A 37 4.15 -20.42 3.37
C GLY A 37 3.10 -19.88 2.39
N THR A 38 2.18 -19.03 2.86
CA THR A 38 1.24 -18.29 2.02
C THR A 38 1.69 -16.83 1.83
N ALA A 39 0.86 -16.04 1.14
CA ALA A 39 1.08 -14.60 0.99
C ALA A 39 0.60 -13.79 2.21
N GLU A 40 0.06 -14.44 3.24
CA GLU A 40 -0.48 -13.78 4.44
C GLU A 40 0.64 -13.24 5.34
N LEU A 41 0.41 -12.05 5.89
CA LEU A 41 1.31 -11.36 6.80
C LEU A 41 0.74 -11.41 8.21
N SER A 42 1.50 -11.99 9.13
CA SER A 42 1.16 -11.90 10.56
C SER A 42 1.39 -10.47 11.06
N ILE A 43 0.41 -9.96 11.80
CA ILE A 43 0.41 -8.62 12.39
C ILE A 43 -0.01 -8.70 13.85
N ALA A 44 0.57 -7.86 14.70
CA ALA A 44 0.21 -7.78 16.12
C ALA A 44 -0.62 -6.53 16.40
N ALA A 45 -1.57 -6.59 17.32
CA ALA A 45 -2.34 -5.44 17.77
C ALA A 45 -1.40 -4.31 18.24
N GLY A 46 -1.63 -3.10 17.75
CA GLY A 46 -0.78 -1.93 17.97
C GLY A 46 0.36 -1.77 16.97
N GLU A 47 0.61 -2.74 16.09
CA GLU A 47 1.63 -2.63 15.05
C GLU A 47 1.23 -1.63 13.96
N VAL A 48 2.19 -0.83 13.50
CA VAL A 48 1.99 0.10 12.38
C VAL A 48 2.46 -0.52 11.07
N LEU A 49 1.56 -0.56 10.10
CA LEU A 49 1.80 -1.09 8.76
C LEU A 49 1.83 0.03 7.74
N THR A 50 2.61 -0.15 6.68
CA THR A 50 2.52 0.68 5.47
C THR A 50 1.75 -0.06 4.41
N VAL A 51 0.56 0.42 4.06
CA VAL A 51 -0.29 -0.17 3.02
C VAL A 51 0.33 0.08 1.65
N THR A 52 0.55 -0.99 0.89
CA THR A 52 1.07 -0.95 -0.49
C THR A 52 -0.06 -1.09 -1.51
N ARG A 53 -1.10 -1.88 -1.21
CA ARG A 53 -2.25 -2.12 -2.12
C ARG A 53 -3.55 -2.34 -1.34
N GLN A 54 -4.62 -1.68 -1.76
CA GLN A 54 -5.96 -1.82 -1.17
C GLN A 54 -6.96 -2.55 -2.08
N ASP A 55 -6.56 -2.83 -3.32
CA ASP A 55 -7.38 -3.38 -4.39
C ASP A 55 -7.13 -4.89 -4.62
N VAL A 56 -6.65 -5.61 -3.59
CA VAL A 56 -6.40 -7.05 -3.67
C VAL A 56 -7.73 -7.84 -3.80
N GLY A 57 -8.80 -7.33 -3.17
CA GLY A 57 -10.13 -7.93 -3.20
C GLY A 57 -10.52 -8.60 -1.88
N GLU A 58 -11.81 -8.93 -1.74
CA GLU A 58 -12.34 -9.76 -0.64
C GLU A 58 -12.04 -9.28 0.79
N GLY A 59 -11.82 -7.97 0.97
CA GLY A 59 -11.51 -7.38 2.27
C GLY A 59 -10.05 -7.53 2.71
N TRP A 60 -9.14 -7.84 1.79
CA TRP A 60 -7.70 -7.95 2.04
C TRP A 60 -6.95 -6.75 1.49
N TRP A 61 -5.92 -6.33 2.24
CA TRP A 61 -4.91 -5.36 1.82
C TRP A 61 -3.53 -5.99 1.82
N GLU A 62 -2.63 -5.45 1.02
CA GLU A 62 -1.21 -5.75 1.05
C GLU A 62 -0.48 -4.60 1.75
N GLY A 63 0.51 -4.93 2.57
CA GLY A 63 1.38 -3.92 3.17
C GLY A 63 2.66 -4.50 3.74
N ILE A 64 3.41 -3.61 4.38
CA ILE A 64 4.73 -3.88 4.93
C ILE A 64 4.69 -3.62 6.44
N ASN A 65 5.11 -4.60 7.22
CA ASN A 65 5.19 -4.50 8.68
C ASN A 65 6.50 -3.85 9.16
N GLN A 66 6.67 -3.69 10.47
CA GLN A 66 7.86 -3.02 11.01
C GLN A 66 9.15 -3.85 10.82
N ALA A 67 9.01 -5.17 10.65
CA ALA A 67 10.12 -6.07 10.31
C ALA A 67 10.50 -6.03 8.82
N GLY A 68 9.82 -5.22 8.00
CA GLY A 68 10.04 -5.13 6.56
C GLY A 68 9.46 -6.30 5.77
N GLN A 69 8.60 -7.12 6.38
CA GLN A 69 7.91 -8.21 5.73
C GLN A 69 6.69 -7.69 4.99
N THR A 70 6.49 -8.18 3.77
CA THR A 70 5.34 -7.84 2.93
C THR A 70 4.36 -9.01 2.86
N GLY A 71 3.07 -8.71 2.93
CA GLY A 71 2.03 -9.70 2.65
C GLY A 71 0.63 -9.15 2.90
N LEU A 72 -0.33 -10.08 2.89
CA LEU A 72 -1.75 -9.80 2.96
C LEU A 72 -2.25 -9.83 4.40
N PHE A 73 -3.08 -8.85 4.76
CA PHE A 73 -3.79 -8.82 6.03
C PHE A 73 -5.24 -8.32 5.85
N PRO A 74 -6.16 -8.66 6.77
CA PRO A 74 -7.54 -8.23 6.65
C PRO A 74 -7.66 -6.71 6.84
N ALA A 75 -8.30 -6.01 5.90
CA ALA A 75 -8.56 -4.58 5.99
C ALA A 75 -9.41 -4.20 7.20
N ALA A 76 -10.27 -5.13 7.67
CA ALA A 76 -11.11 -4.93 8.85
C ALA A 76 -10.33 -4.99 10.19
N TYR A 77 -9.05 -5.37 10.15
CA TYR A 77 -8.20 -5.53 11.35
C TYR A 77 -7.32 -4.32 11.60
N VAL A 78 -7.50 -3.24 10.85
CA VAL A 78 -6.66 -2.04 10.93
C VAL A 78 -7.49 -0.76 10.92
N GLU A 79 -6.94 0.34 11.45
CA GLU A 79 -7.48 1.71 11.37
C GLU A 79 -6.47 2.74 10.83
#